data_AF-A0A2E7E9S8-F1
#
_entry.id   AF-A0A2E7E9S8-F1
#
_cell.length_a   1.000
_cell.length_b   1.000
_cell.length_c   1.000
_cell.angle_alpha   90.00
_cell.angle_beta   90.00
_cell.angle_gamma   90.00
#
_symmetry.space_group_name_H-M   'P 1'
#
loop_
_entity.id
_entity.type
_entity.pdbx_description
1 polymer ?
#
loop_
_entity_poly.entity_id
_entity_poly.type
_entity_poly.pdbx_seq_one_letter_code
_entity_poly.pdbx_strand_id
1 'polypeptide(L)'
;MGKAEREAARKLCEAKYRLGTFTNVELAAEFGVTETTVRNWAKKGGWKKDLTQSVQKLTRRKIAEATKDAIKPDPDTGEVDDEKVVEAVASEASQVVLNHRALGGRFETAIDNLLTRLEEQVAKERITVQIQDATVEVDVPLEYVGKVVNAATQSFERVVKIQRLSYGLDEKEEQKMPGEDLTDSELDRRIERLAGAVDAKDD
;
A
#
# COMPACT_ATOMS: atom_id res chain seq x y z
N MET A 1 -9.51 32.78 -30.64
CA MET A 1 -8.85 32.91 -29.33
C MET A 1 -7.83 34.04 -29.38
N GLY A 2 -7.95 34.99 -28.47
CA GLY A 2 -6.93 36.00 -28.21
C GLY A 2 -5.63 35.38 -27.67
N LYS A 3 -4.53 36.12 -27.75
CA LYS A 3 -3.20 35.65 -27.30
C LYS A 3 -3.19 35.25 -25.82
N ALA A 4 -3.90 35.99 -24.97
CA ALA A 4 -4.03 35.73 -23.53
C ALA A 4 -4.81 34.44 -23.22
N GLU A 5 -5.91 34.19 -23.95
CA GLU A 5 -6.72 32.97 -23.78
C GLU A 5 -5.95 31.71 -24.16
N ARG A 6 -5.11 31.78 -25.21
CA ARG A 6 -4.26 30.66 -25.63
C ARG A 6 -3.19 30.35 -24.60
N GLU A 7 -2.65 31.36 -23.92
CA GLU A 7 -1.65 31.17 -22.88
C GLU A 7 -2.26 30.57 -21.61
N ALA A 8 -3.46 31.01 -21.22
CA ALA A 8 -4.21 30.42 -20.12
C ALA A 8 -4.57 28.95 -20.40
N ALA A 9 -5.10 28.66 -21.59
CA ALA A 9 -5.40 27.29 -22.03
C ALA A 9 -4.16 26.39 -22.02
N ARG A 10 -3.00 26.92 -22.44
CA ARG A 10 -1.72 26.18 -22.39
C ARG A 10 -1.30 25.83 -20.96
N LYS A 11 -1.39 26.77 -20.00
CA LYS A 11 -1.03 26.54 -18.59
C LYS A 11 -1.95 25.52 -17.92
N LEU A 12 -3.24 25.56 -18.20
CA LEU A 12 -4.22 24.58 -17.71
C LEU A 12 -4.00 23.19 -18.34
N CYS A 13 -3.75 23.14 -19.65
CA CYS A 13 -3.39 21.91 -20.35
C CYS A 13 -2.10 21.30 -19.80
N GLU A 14 -1.11 22.12 -19.43
CA GLU A 14 0.13 21.66 -18.79
C GLU A 14 -0.13 20.97 -17.45
N ALA A 15 -0.92 21.59 -16.58
CA ALA A 15 -1.25 21.03 -15.27
C ALA A 15 -1.94 19.65 -15.43
N LYS A 16 -2.94 19.56 -16.32
CA LYS A 16 -3.64 18.29 -16.59
C LYS A 16 -2.76 17.24 -17.28
N TYR A 17 -1.87 17.67 -18.18
CA TYR A 17 -0.89 16.79 -18.81
C TYR A 17 0.04 16.16 -17.77
N ARG A 18 0.52 16.96 -16.80
CA ARG A 18 1.42 16.50 -15.73
C ARG A 18 0.73 15.50 -14.78
N LEU A 19 -0.58 15.58 -14.57
CA LEU A 19 -1.34 14.58 -13.77
C LEU A 19 -1.38 13.19 -14.40
N GLY A 20 -1.01 13.04 -15.68
CA GLY A 20 -0.90 11.73 -16.35
C GLY A 20 -2.23 10.99 -16.56
N THR A 21 -3.36 11.57 -16.19
CA THR A 21 -4.69 10.94 -16.23
C THR A 21 -5.31 10.93 -17.63
N PHE A 22 -4.94 11.89 -18.48
CA PHE A 22 -5.53 12.08 -19.82
C PHE A 22 -4.49 11.83 -20.93
N THR A 23 -4.98 11.28 -22.04
CA THR A 23 -4.25 11.17 -23.29
C THR A 23 -4.15 12.53 -23.98
N ASN A 24 -3.18 12.68 -24.90
CA ASN A 24 -3.03 13.94 -25.64
C ASN A 24 -4.25 14.24 -26.53
N VAL A 25 -5.00 13.21 -26.94
CA VAL A 25 -6.22 13.33 -27.73
C VAL A 25 -7.37 13.86 -26.89
N GLU A 26 -7.53 13.37 -25.65
CA GLU A 26 -8.55 13.87 -24.71
C GLU A 26 -8.27 15.32 -24.29
N LEU A 27 -7.00 15.65 -24.00
CA LEU A 27 -6.60 17.04 -23.71
C LEU A 27 -6.84 17.95 -24.91
N ALA A 28 -6.58 17.46 -26.12
CA ALA A 28 -6.82 18.23 -27.34
C ALA A 28 -8.31 18.53 -27.54
N ALA A 29 -9.18 17.53 -27.35
CA ALA A 29 -10.63 17.69 -27.41
C ALA A 29 -11.14 18.67 -26.34
N GLU A 30 -10.64 18.57 -25.10
CA GLU A 30 -11.07 19.42 -23.99
C GLU A 30 -10.72 20.91 -24.20
N PHE A 31 -9.51 21.19 -24.71
CA PHE A 31 -9.05 22.57 -24.92
C PHE A 31 -9.32 23.09 -26.34
N GLY A 32 -10.03 22.34 -27.18
CA GLY A 32 -10.38 22.73 -28.56
C GLY A 32 -9.15 22.92 -29.47
N VAL A 33 -8.08 22.15 -29.23
CA VAL A 33 -6.83 22.17 -30.00
C VAL A 33 -6.57 20.82 -30.65
N THR A 34 -5.57 20.74 -31.52
CA THR A 34 -5.15 19.45 -32.10
C THR A 34 -4.20 18.71 -31.17
N GLU A 35 -4.18 17.37 -31.22
CA GLU A 35 -3.23 16.54 -30.46
C GLU A 35 -1.78 16.96 -30.72
N THR A 36 -1.46 17.31 -31.97
CA THR A 36 -0.14 17.79 -32.38
C THR A 36 0.24 19.09 -31.67
N THR A 37 -0.73 19.95 -31.38
CA THR A 37 -0.51 21.19 -30.63
C THR A 37 -0.15 20.91 -29.18
N VAL A 38 -0.87 19.99 -28.51
CA VAL A 38 -0.56 19.55 -27.14
C VAL A 38 0.83 18.90 -27.07
N ARG A 39 1.16 18.06 -28.06
CA ARG A 39 2.49 17.43 -28.19
C ARG A 39 3.60 18.47 -28.37
N ASN A 40 3.37 19.49 -29.17
CA ASN A 40 4.33 20.57 -29.40
C ASN A 40 4.51 21.44 -28.15
N TRP A 41 3.45 21.70 -27.39
CA TRP A 41 3.55 22.39 -26.11
C TRP A 41 4.34 21.59 -25.08
N ALA A 42 4.08 20.28 -24.98
CA ALA A 42 4.82 19.39 -24.09
C ALA A 42 6.31 19.32 -24.44
N LYS A 43 6.65 19.18 -25.72
CA LYS A 43 8.04 19.17 -26.19
C LYS A 43 8.75 20.51 -25.94
N LYS A 44 8.13 21.63 -26.30
CA LYS A 44 8.72 22.97 -26.13
C LYS A 44 8.77 23.43 -24.67
N GLY A 45 7.85 22.94 -23.83
CA GLY A 45 7.74 23.27 -22.41
C GLY A 45 8.37 22.26 -21.47
N GLY A 46 8.95 21.17 -21.98
CA GLY A 46 9.57 20.13 -21.15
C GLY A 46 8.60 19.40 -20.22
N TRP A 47 7.33 19.26 -20.59
CA TRP A 47 6.32 18.64 -19.73
C TRP A 47 6.59 17.14 -19.54
N LYS A 48 6.50 16.65 -18.30
CA LYS A 48 6.61 15.23 -17.96
C LYS A 48 5.32 14.77 -17.28
N LYS A 49 4.83 13.58 -17.62
CA LYS A 49 3.65 12.97 -16.96
C LYS A 49 4.08 12.34 -15.64
N ASP A 50 3.38 12.64 -14.55
CA ASP A 50 3.40 11.87 -13.32
C ASP A 50 2.40 10.71 -13.49
N LEU A 51 2.94 9.52 -13.75
CA LEU A 51 2.12 8.33 -14.00
C LEU A 51 1.79 7.56 -12.73
N THR A 52 2.21 8.05 -11.55
CA THR A 52 2.07 7.34 -10.27
C THR A 52 0.62 6.96 -9.99
N GLN A 53 -0.32 7.89 -10.19
CA GLN A 53 -1.75 7.62 -9.99
C GLN A 53 -2.35 6.69 -11.05
N SER A 54 -1.91 6.81 -12.31
CA SER A 54 -2.38 5.93 -13.40
C SER A 54 -1.91 4.49 -13.19
N VAL A 55 -0.67 4.31 -12.74
CA VAL A 55 -0.10 3.01 -12.37
C VAL A 55 -0.84 2.44 -11.16
N GLN A 56 -1.05 3.22 -10.10
CA GLN A 56 -1.85 2.77 -8.94
C GLN A 56 -3.27 2.36 -9.33
N LYS A 57 -3.96 3.12 -10.19
CA LYS A 57 -5.30 2.78 -10.69
C LYS A 57 -5.30 1.52 -11.55
N LEU A 58 -4.28 1.32 -12.40
CA LEU A 58 -4.12 0.10 -13.19
C LEU A 58 -3.79 -1.11 -12.32
N THR A 59 -2.91 -0.97 -11.34
CA THR A 59 -2.58 -2.03 -10.38
C THR A 59 -3.81 -2.43 -9.57
N ARG A 60 -4.56 -1.47 -9.01
CA ARG A 60 -5.82 -1.74 -8.30
C ARG A 60 -6.84 -2.44 -9.19
N ARG A 61 -6.97 -2.01 -10.45
CA ARG A 61 -7.87 -2.64 -11.42
C ARG A 61 -7.45 -4.06 -11.77
N LYS A 62 -6.14 -4.32 -11.93
CA LYS A 62 -5.60 -5.66 -12.19
C LYS A 62 -5.78 -6.60 -11.02
N ILE A 63 -5.62 -6.09 -9.79
CA ILE A 63 -5.92 -6.84 -8.56
C ILE A 63 -7.41 -7.16 -8.50
N ALA A 64 -8.29 -6.17 -8.71
CA ALA A 64 -9.74 -6.40 -8.77
C ALA A 64 -10.18 -7.30 -9.94
N GLU A 65 -9.42 -7.34 -11.03
CA GLU A 65 -9.64 -8.25 -12.16
C GLU A 65 -9.27 -9.69 -11.82
N ALA A 66 -8.29 -9.92 -10.94
CA ALA A 66 -7.95 -11.25 -10.47
C ALA A 66 -9.04 -11.87 -9.58
N THR A 67 -9.91 -11.05 -8.97
CA THR A 67 -11.07 -11.48 -8.16
C THR A 67 -12.40 -11.50 -8.92
N LYS A 68 -12.43 -11.09 -10.20
CA LYS A 68 -13.67 -10.96 -11.00
C LYS A 68 -14.46 -12.25 -11.16
N ASP A 69 -13.81 -13.42 -11.11
CA ASP A 69 -14.52 -14.70 -11.27
C ASP A 69 -15.43 -15.03 -10.08
N ALA A 70 -15.15 -14.47 -8.89
CA ALA A 70 -15.98 -14.67 -7.70
C ALA A 70 -17.17 -13.69 -7.60
N ILE A 71 -17.11 -12.56 -8.31
CA ILE A 71 -18.13 -11.48 -8.28
C ILE A 71 -18.97 -11.46 -9.58
N LYS A 72 -18.86 -12.51 -10.41
CA LYS A 72 -19.70 -12.62 -11.60
C LYS A 72 -21.14 -12.90 -11.16
N PRO A 73 -22.11 -12.05 -11.54
CA PRO A 73 -23.52 -12.35 -11.33
C PRO A 73 -23.87 -13.62 -12.09
N ASP A 74 -24.72 -14.45 -11.48
CA ASP A 74 -25.29 -15.60 -12.17
C ASP A 74 -26.01 -15.11 -13.45
N PRO A 75 -25.74 -15.72 -14.62
CA PRO A 75 -26.30 -15.25 -15.88
C PRO A 75 -27.83 -15.42 -15.99
N ASP A 76 -28.43 -16.31 -15.19
CA ASP A 76 -29.87 -16.56 -15.18
C ASP A 76 -30.61 -15.75 -14.11
N THR A 77 -30.01 -15.52 -12.93
CA THR A 77 -30.67 -14.78 -11.83
C THR A 77 -30.19 -13.33 -11.68
N GLY A 78 -29.01 -12.99 -12.21
CA GLY A 78 -28.37 -11.69 -12.03
C GLY A 78 -27.89 -11.43 -10.60
N GLU A 79 -28.01 -12.40 -9.70
CA GLU A 79 -27.57 -12.29 -8.31
C GLU A 79 -26.09 -12.66 -8.18
N VAL A 80 -25.40 -11.99 -7.27
CA VAL A 80 -24.02 -12.30 -6.90
C VAL A 80 -24.08 -13.22 -5.68
N ASP A 81 -23.30 -14.29 -5.71
CA ASP A 81 -23.19 -15.23 -4.60
C ASP A 81 -22.29 -14.63 -3.51
N ASP A 82 -22.92 -14.04 -2.50
CA ASP A 82 -22.22 -13.38 -1.38
C ASP A 82 -21.25 -14.33 -0.66
N GLU A 83 -21.55 -15.63 -0.58
CA GLU A 83 -20.67 -16.62 0.05
C GLU A 83 -19.38 -16.81 -0.77
N LYS A 84 -19.50 -16.93 -2.10
CA LYS A 84 -18.33 -16.98 -3.00
C LYS A 84 -17.51 -15.70 -2.97
N VAL A 85 -18.16 -14.53 -2.86
CA VAL A 85 -17.47 -13.25 -2.73
C VAL A 85 -16.68 -13.20 -1.42
N VAL A 86 -17.31 -13.58 -0.30
CA VAL A 86 -16.64 -13.62 1.01
C VAL A 86 -15.47 -14.60 1.00
N GLU A 87 -15.64 -15.81 0.43
CA GLU A 87 -14.58 -16.81 0.32
C GLU A 87 -13.40 -16.30 -0.51
N ALA A 88 -13.66 -15.66 -1.65
CA ALA A 88 -12.61 -15.11 -2.50
C ALA A 88 -11.83 -13.98 -1.82
N VAL A 89 -12.53 -13.07 -1.14
CA VAL A 89 -11.91 -11.99 -0.37
C VAL A 89 -11.10 -12.53 0.81
N ALA A 90 -11.63 -13.52 1.53
CA ALA A 90 -10.93 -14.19 2.63
C ALA A 90 -9.68 -14.91 2.15
N SER A 91 -9.75 -15.59 0.99
CA SER A 91 -8.62 -16.27 0.36
C SER A 91 -7.53 -15.27 -0.04
N GLU A 92 -7.88 -14.16 -0.67
CA GLU A 92 -6.91 -13.10 -1.02
C GLU A 92 -6.25 -12.50 0.24
N ALA A 93 -7.05 -12.16 1.25
CA ALA A 93 -6.53 -11.65 2.52
C ALA A 93 -5.60 -12.65 3.21
N SER A 94 -5.96 -13.94 3.21
CA SER A 94 -5.11 -15.01 3.76
C SER A 94 -3.78 -15.11 3.02
N GLN A 95 -3.79 -14.98 1.69
CA GLN A 95 -2.57 -15.02 0.88
C GLN A 95 -1.65 -13.84 1.18
N VAL A 96 -2.20 -12.64 1.39
CA VAL A 96 -1.43 -11.46 1.82
C VAL A 96 -0.76 -11.73 3.17
N VAL A 97 -1.49 -12.27 4.15
CA VAL A 97 -0.95 -12.63 5.47
C VAL A 97 0.16 -13.68 5.35
N LEU A 98 -0.04 -14.73 4.56
CA LEU A 98 0.97 -15.77 4.32
C LEU A 98 2.23 -15.18 3.67
N ASN A 99 2.08 -14.29 2.70
CA ASN A 99 3.20 -13.60 2.05
C ASN A 99 3.97 -12.71 3.04
N HIS A 100 3.27 -11.96 3.90
CA HIS A 100 3.91 -11.16 4.95
C HIS A 100 4.70 -12.03 5.93
N ARG A 101 4.16 -13.18 6.34
CA ARG A 101 4.87 -14.14 7.20
C ARG A 101 6.12 -14.69 6.53
N ALA A 102 6.01 -15.11 5.26
CA ALA A 102 7.15 -15.60 4.49
C ALA A 102 8.24 -14.54 4.31
N LEU A 103 7.86 -13.29 4.05
CA LEU A 103 8.79 -12.16 3.98
C LEU A 103 9.44 -11.88 5.33
N GLY A 104 8.67 -11.89 6.42
CA GLY A 104 9.19 -11.72 7.78
C GLY A 104 10.31 -12.72 8.10
N GLY A 105 10.06 -14.02 7.87
CA GLY A 105 11.07 -15.06 8.09
C GLY A 105 12.32 -14.91 7.20
N ARG A 106 12.16 -14.43 5.96
CA ARG A 106 13.30 -14.11 5.09
C ARG A 106 14.13 -12.96 5.65
N PHE A 107 13.50 -11.91 6.18
CA PHE A 107 14.22 -10.80 6.80
C PHE A 107 14.93 -11.21 8.08
N GLU A 108 14.29 -12.01 8.94
CA GLU A 108 14.94 -12.55 10.14
C GLU A 108 16.20 -13.33 9.77
N THR A 109 16.09 -14.23 8.80
CA THR A 109 17.23 -15.02 8.32
C THR A 109 18.34 -14.11 7.77
N ALA A 110 17.99 -13.05 7.03
CA ALA A 110 18.98 -12.12 6.50
C ALA A 110 19.68 -11.30 7.60
N ILE A 111 18.94 -10.85 8.61
CA ILE A 111 19.47 -10.11 9.76
C ILE A 111 20.39 -11.01 10.59
N ASP A 112 19.97 -12.24 10.87
CA ASP A 112 20.77 -13.23 11.62
C ASP A 112 22.10 -13.54 10.92
N ASN A 113 22.07 -13.78 9.60
CA ASN A 113 23.28 -13.96 8.80
C ASN A 113 24.20 -12.72 8.79
N LEU A 114 23.62 -11.51 8.78
CA LEU A 114 24.40 -10.28 8.86
C LEU A 114 25.09 -10.14 10.22
N LEU A 115 24.37 -10.40 11.31
CA LEU A 115 24.92 -10.35 12.66
C LEU A 115 26.04 -11.36 12.85
N THR A 116 25.84 -12.61 12.40
CA THR A 116 26.87 -13.66 12.44
C THR A 116 28.15 -13.21 11.74
N ARG A 117 28.04 -12.62 10.54
CA ARG A 117 29.21 -12.12 9.80
C ARG A 117 29.91 -10.95 10.49
N LEU A 118 29.15 -10.07 11.15
CA LEU A 118 29.71 -8.96 11.91
C LEU A 118 30.44 -9.47 13.15
N GLU A 119 29.90 -10.46 13.85
CA GLU A 119 30.57 -11.11 14.98
C GLU A 119 31.90 -11.74 14.55
N GLU A 120 31.90 -12.49 13.43
CA GLU A 120 33.12 -13.06 12.85
C GLU A 120 34.15 -11.99 12.45
N GLN A 121 33.71 -10.83 11.93
CA GLN A 121 34.60 -9.73 11.57
C GLN A 121 35.19 -9.05 12.80
N VAL A 122 34.37 -8.77 13.82
CA VAL A 122 34.82 -8.16 15.07
C VAL A 122 35.78 -9.09 15.81
N ALA A 123 35.53 -10.40 15.82
CA ALA A 123 36.40 -11.39 16.43
C ALA A 123 37.79 -11.47 15.78
N LYS A 124 37.95 -11.05 14.52
CA LYS A 124 39.26 -10.97 13.86
C LYS A 124 40.10 -9.79 14.32
N GLU A 125 39.50 -8.79 14.99
CA GLU A 125 40.09 -7.54 15.48
C GLU A 125 40.67 -6.62 14.39
N ARG A 126 41.22 -7.19 13.30
CA ARG A 126 41.81 -6.50 12.16
C ARG A 126 41.24 -6.97 10.84
N ILE A 127 41.32 -6.07 9.86
CA ILE A 127 40.98 -6.32 8.46
C ILE A 127 42.13 -5.89 7.57
N THR A 128 42.34 -6.65 6.51
CA THR A 128 43.28 -6.28 5.46
C THR A 128 42.58 -5.38 4.44
N VAL A 129 43.12 -4.20 4.19
CA VAL A 129 42.62 -3.24 3.19
C VAL A 129 43.72 -2.92 2.16
N GLN A 130 43.31 -2.77 0.90
CA GLN A 130 44.18 -2.30 -0.17
C GLN A 130 44.10 -0.78 -0.25
N ILE A 131 45.22 -0.11 -0.04
CA ILE A 131 45.36 1.33 -0.20
C ILE A 131 46.42 1.55 -1.29
N GLN A 132 45.98 2.03 -2.46
CA GLN A 132 46.82 2.13 -3.66
C GLN A 132 47.41 0.75 -4.04
N ASP A 133 48.74 0.62 -4.08
CA ASP A 133 49.45 -0.62 -4.38
C ASP A 133 49.96 -1.35 -3.12
N ALA A 134 49.51 -0.92 -1.93
CA ALA A 134 49.93 -1.49 -0.65
C ALA A 134 48.79 -2.18 0.08
N THR A 135 49.09 -3.38 0.58
CA THR A 135 48.22 -4.16 1.46
C THR A 135 48.54 -3.81 2.90
N VAL A 136 47.57 -3.22 3.62
CA VAL A 136 47.75 -2.76 5.00
C VAL A 136 46.72 -3.42 5.90
N GLU A 137 47.17 -3.90 7.06
CA GLU A 137 46.31 -4.38 8.14
C GLU A 137 45.88 -3.19 9.00
N VAL A 138 44.58 -3.02 9.17
CA VAL A 138 44.00 -1.98 10.02
C VAL A 138 43.01 -2.61 11.00
N ASP A 139 42.77 -1.97 12.13
CA ASP A 139 41.76 -2.44 13.07
C ASP A 139 40.36 -2.39 12.45
N VAL A 140 39.48 -3.29 12.87
CA VAL A 140 38.08 -3.31 12.45
C VAL A 140 37.45 -1.95 12.82
N PRO A 141 36.83 -1.24 11.86
CA PRO A 141 36.23 0.06 12.12
C PRO A 141 34.95 -0.10 12.95
N LEU A 142 35.08 -0.06 14.29
CA LEU A 142 33.98 -0.27 15.22
C LEU A 142 32.84 0.74 15.06
N GLU A 143 33.13 1.97 14.62
CA GLU A 143 32.09 2.95 14.31
C GLU A 143 31.18 2.49 13.15
N TYR A 144 31.77 1.89 12.12
CA TYR A 144 31.01 1.32 11.00
C TYR A 144 30.19 0.12 11.47
N VAL A 145 30.79 -0.78 12.26
CA VAL A 145 30.07 -1.92 12.86
C VAL A 145 28.87 -1.44 13.66
N GLY A 146 29.03 -0.43 14.52
CA GLY A 146 27.93 0.14 15.29
C GLY A 146 26.80 0.72 14.43
N LYS A 147 27.15 1.38 13.31
CA LYS A 147 26.14 1.87 12.34
C LYS A 147 25.36 0.73 11.70
N VAL A 148 26.04 -0.35 11.29
CA VAL A 148 25.38 -1.51 10.68
C VAL A 148 24.49 -2.22 11.68
N VAL A 149 24.96 -2.44 12.92
CA VAL A 149 24.15 -3.05 13.99
C VAL A 149 22.90 -2.21 14.28
N ASN A 150 23.03 -0.89 14.41
CA ASN A 150 21.86 -0.02 14.60
C ASN A 150 20.85 -0.12 13.44
N ALA A 151 21.33 -0.15 12.19
CA ALA A 151 20.46 -0.34 11.03
C ALA A 151 19.76 -1.72 11.03
N ALA A 152 20.47 -2.77 11.48
CA ALA A 152 19.92 -4.10 11.65
C ALA A 152 18.85 -4.13 12.75
N THR A 153 19.08 -3.49 13.91
CA THR A 153 18.09 -3.35 14.99
C THR A 153 16.82 -2.65 14.51
N GLN A 154 16.94 -1.52 13.83
CA GLN A 154 15.77 -0.81 13.30
C GLN A 154 15.04 -1.62 12.21
N SER A 155 15.76 -2.44 11.45
CA SER A 155 15.15 -3.34 10.47
C SER A 155 14.39 -4.46 11.17
N PHE A 156 14.97 -5.04 12.21
CA PHE A 156 14.35 -6.07 13.04
C PHE A 156 13.07 -5.59 13.72
N GLU A 157 13.07 -4.40 14.32
CA GLU A 157 11.86 -3.80 14.91
C GLU A 157 10.70 -3.69 13.90
N ARG A 158 11.00 -3.32 12.65
CA ARG A 158 10.00 -3.24 11.57
C ARG A 158 9.49 -4.62 11.17
N VAL A 159 10.36 -5.62 11.13
CA VAL A 159 10.00 -7.02 10.85
C VAL A 159 9.07 -7.55 11.94
N VAL A 160 9.42 -7.35 13.21
CA VAL A 160 8.59 -7.73 14.35
C VAL A 160 7.22 -7.08 14.27
N LYS A 161 7.16 -5.78 13.92
CA LYS A 161 5.87 -5.08 13.73
C LYS A 161 5.03 -5.72 12.61
N ILE A 162 5.64 -6.02 11.46
CA ILE A 162 4.93 -6.69 10.35
C ILE A 162 4.41 -8.06 10.79
N GLN A 163 5.23 -8.83 11.51
CA GLN A 163 4.82 -10.14 12.01
C GLN A 163 3.67 -10.03 13.00
N ARG A 164 3.78 -9.17 14.02
CA ARG A 164 2.73 -8.96 15.02
C ARG A 164 1.40 -8.58 14.37
N LEU A 165 1.41 -7.68 13.39
CA LEU A 165 0.24 -7.34 12.58
C LEU A 165 -0.29 -8.55 11.80
N SER A 166 0.57 -9.34 11.18
CA SER A 166 0.17 -10.56 10.44
C SER A 166 -0.38 -11.70 11.32
N TYR A 167 -0.14 -11.64 12.63
CA TYR A 167 -0.67 -12.57 13.63
C TYR A 167 -1.85 -11.98 14.42
N GLY A 168 -2.30 -10.77 14.09
CA GLY A 168 -3.38 -10.08 14.83
C GLY A 168 -3.01 -9.71 16.27
N LEU A 169 -1.73 -9.75 16.64
CA LEU A 169 -1.27 -9.51 18.02
C LEU A 169 -1.33 -8.03 18.44
N ASP A 170 -1.52 -7.13 17.48
CA ASP A 170 -1.62 -5.69 17.68
C ASP A 170 -3.02 -5.14 17.33
N GLU A 171 -3.99 -6.02 17.05
CA GLU A 171 -5.38 -5.60 16.88
C GLU A 171 -5.92 -5.21 18.26
N LYS A 172 -6.24 -3.93 18.43
CA LYS A 172 -7.11 -3.52 19.54
C LYS A 172 -8.50 -4.00 19.17
N GLU A 173 -9.04 -4.97 19.89
CA GLU A 173 -10.48 -5.17 19.90
C GLU A 173 -11.11 -3.85 20.32
N GLU A 174 -11.64 -3.09 19.37
CA GLU A 174 -12.67 -2.10 19.70
C GLU A 174 -13.83 -2.92 20.28
N GLN A 175 -13.90 -2.97 21.61
CA GLN A 175 -15.11 -3.41 22.29
C GLN A 175 -16.20 -2.40 21.94
N LYS A 176 -16.82 -2.59 20.76
CA LYS A 176 -18.02 -1.85 20.41
C LYS A 176 -19.06 -2.17 21.47
N MET A 177 -19.60 -1.14 22.12
CA MET A 177 -20.67 -1.38 23.08
C MET A 177 -21.87 -1.97 22.34
N PRO A 178 -22.59 -2.95 22.92
CA PRO A 178 -23.76 -3.53 22.27
C PRO A 178 -24.77 -2.41 21.92
N GLY A 179 -24.88 -2.09 20.63
CA GLY A 179 -25.77 -1.04 20.12
C GLY A 179 -25.11 0.23 19.61
N GLU A 180 -23.78 0.30 19.54
CA GLU A 180 -23.05 1.48 19.01
C GLU A 180 -23.34 1.78 17.53
N ASP A 181 -23.73 0.77 16.75
CA ASP A 181 -24.09 0.91 15.33
C ASP A 181 -25.62 1.07 15.11
N LEU A 182 -26.44 1.12 16.17
CA LEU A 182 -27.89 1.27 16.05
C LEU A 182 -28.26 2.75 15.99
N THR A 183 -29.14 3.11 15.06
CA THR A 183 -29.76 4.45 15.06
C THR A 183 -30.69 4.61 16.27
N ASP A 184 -30.94 5.85 16.70
CA ASP A 184 -31.85 6.14 17.83
C ASP A 184 -33.21 5.43 17.69
N SER A 185 -33.72 5.34 16.45
CA SER A 185 -34.98 4.66 16.14
C SER A 185 -34.94 3.14 16.33
N GLU A 186 -33.77 2.53 16.13
CA GLU A 186 -33.55 1.10 16.31
C GLU A 186 -33.23 0.74 17.76
N LEU A 187 -32.58 1.65 18.50
CA LEU A 187 -32.41 1.55 19.95
C LEU A 187 -33.77 1.59 20.65
N ASP A 188 -34.65 2.52 20.28
CA ASP A 188 -35.99 2.64 20.86
C ASP A 188 -36.83 1.38 20.64
N ARG A 189 -36.84 0.83 19.42
CA ARG A 189 -37.52 -0.46 19.14
C ARG A 189 -36.96 -1.62 19.94
N ARG A 190 -35.66 -1.60 20.24
CA ARG A 190 -35.01 -2.65 21.02
C ARG A 190 -35.31 -2.51 22.51
N ILE A 191 -35.39 -1.29 23.02
CA ILE A 191 -35.84 -0.98 24.37
C ILE A 191 -37.30 -1.41 24.55
N GLU A 192 -38.20 -1.09 23.61
CA GLU A 192 -39.59 -1.52 23.64
C GLU A 192 -39.73 -3.05 23.64
N ARG A 193 -38.95 -3.74 22.79
CA ARG A 193 -38.96 -5.21 22.73
C ARG A 193 -38.45 -5.84 24.03
N LEU A 194 -37.45 -5.24 24.67
CA LEU A 194 -36.91 -5.72 25.93
C LEU A 194 -37.83 -5.41 27.11
N ALA A 195 -38.44 -4.23 27.15
CA ALA A 195 -39.43 -3.85 28.14
C ALA A 195 -40.66 -4.77 28.09
N GLY A 196 -41.20 -5.03 26.89
CA GLY A 196 -42.32 -5.96 26.72
C GLY A 196 -41.97 -7.43 27.03
N ALA A 197 -40.69 -7.82 26.94
CA ALA A 197 -40.24 -9.15 27.33
C ALA A 197 -40.00 -9.30 28.85
N VAL A 198 -39.81 -8.18 29.57
CA VAL A 198 -39.76 -8.16 31.04
C VAL A 198 -41.16 -8.27 31.61
N ASP A 199 -42.13 -7.51 31.07
CA ASP A 199 -43.52 -7.56 31.51
C ASP A 199 -44.17 -8.95 31.29
N ALA A 200 -43.79 -9.67 30.24
CA ALA A 200 -44.29 -11.03 29.97
C ALA A 200 -43.67 -12.13 30.85
N LYS A 201 -42.69 -11.79 31.70
CA LYS A 201 -41.98 -12.75 32.56
C LYS A 201 -42.42 -12.67 34.04
N ASP A 202 -43.19 -11.65 34.39
CA ASP A 202 -43.73 -11.39 35.73
C ASP A 202 -45.25 -11.72 35.86
N ASP A 203 -45.87 -12.29 34.82
CA ASP A 203 -47.21 -12.94 34.83
C ASP A 203 -47.08 -14.48 34.90
#